data_AF-A0A3L7XGQ9-F1
#
_entry.id   AF-A0A3L7XGQ9-F1
#
_cell.length_a   1.000
_cell.length_b   1.000
_cell.length_c   1.000
_cell.angle_alpha   90.00
_cell.angle_beta   90.00
_cell.angle_gamma   90.00
#
_symmetry.space_group_name_H-M   'P 1'
#
loop_
_entity.id
_entity.type
_entity.pdbx_description
1 polymer ?
#
loop_
_entity_poly.entity_id
_entity_poly.type
_entity_poly.pdbx_seq_one_letter_code
_entity_poly.pdbx_strand_id
1 'polypeptide(L)'
;MMQDSTPSPGRAYARRMAETRPDAPVDARIEHDPERRALAALAERLPLLPERHTPDQSLQIVVDLARALTGARYGALAVTDRADRVEGFMVAGLESKELMRLRTPPQGHGPLGSLRDDGRPVRFEDVQQHAKAFGFPSHHPEMSALVGVAIWVNGEVRGALYVTDREDGQAFDRDDERLLTTLAAHASTIIETEWY
;
A
#
# COMPACT_ATOMS: atom_id res chain seq x y z
N MET A 1 -21.28 11.19 -61.69
CA MET A 1 -22.10 10.29 -60.85
C MET A 1 -21.11 9.49 -60.00
N MET A 2 -20.88 9.93 -58.77
CA MET A 2 -19.92 9.33 -57.84
C MET A 2 -20.54 8.07 -57.22
N GLN A 3 -19.83 6.95 -57.22
CA GLN A 3 -20.18 5.78 -56.40
C GLN A 3 -19.29 5.78 -55.16
N ASP A 4 -19.97 6.01 -54.04
CA ASP A 4 -19.47 5.98 -52.68
C ASP A 4 -19.20 4.52 -52.27
N SER A 5 -17.96 4.22 -51.93
CA SER A 5 -17.52 2.88 -51.51
C SER A 5 -17.19 2.91 -50.03
N THR A 6 -18.20 2.68 -49.20
CA THR A 6 -18.01 2.45 -47.75
C THR A 6 -17.17 1.20 -47.52
N PRO A 7 -16.11 1.25 -46.69
CA PRO A 7 -15.28 0.09 -46.43
C PRO A 7 -16.01 -0.97 -45.58
N SER A 8 -15.84 -2.23 -45.96
CA SER A 8 -16.47 -3.38 -45.30
C SER A 8 -16.02 -3.51 -43.83
N PRO A 9 -16.96 -3.70 -42.87
CA PRO A 9 -16.69 -3.68 -41.43
C PRO A 9 -15.72 -4.78 -40.93
N GLY A 10 -15.44 -5.81 -41.74
CA GLY A 10 -14.54 -6.89 -41.35
C GLY A 10 -13.06 -6.51 -41.26
N ARG A 11 -12.60 -5.51 -42.03
CA ARG A 11 -11.17 -5.12 -42.04
C ARG A 11 -10.76 -4.27 -40.83
N ALA A 12 -11.69 -3.52 -40.24
CA ALA A 12 -11.45 -2.76 -39.02
C ALA A 12 -11.39 -3.68 -37.78
N TYR A 13 -12.13 -4.79 -37.78
CA TYR A 13 -12.13 -5.75 -36.68
C TYR A 13 -10.82 -6.55 -36.60
N ALA A 14 -10.27 -6.97 -37.74
CA ALA A 14 -9.02 -7.71 -37.80
C ALA A 14 -7.79 -6.89 -37.38
N ARG A 15 -7.80 -5.57 -37.61
CA ARG A 15 -6.68 -4.68 -37.22
C ARG A 15 -6.65 -4.38 -35.72
N ARG A 16 -7.80 -4.37 -35.05
CA ARG A 16 -7.91 -4.13 -33.59
C ARG A 16 -7.50 -5.33 -32.74
N MET A 17 -7.50 -6.54 -33.32
CA MET A 17 -7.00 -7.77 -32.66
C MET A 17 -5.48 -7.97 -32.82
N ALA A 18 -4.82 -7.22 -33.71
CA ALA A 18 -3.39 -7.38 -33.99
C ALA A 18 -2.49 -6.49 -33.11
N GLU A 19 -3.06 -5.60 -32.30
CA GLU A 19 -2.33 -4.65 -31.44
C GLU A 19 -2.29 -5.06 -29.95
N THR A 20 -2.94 -6.16 -29.58
CA THR A 20 -2.80 -6.78 -28.25
C THR A 20 -1.89 -7.99 -28.39
N ARG A 21 -0.63 -7.91 -27.98
CA ARG A 21 0.26 -9.08 -27.91
C ARG A 21 -0.16 -9.93 -26.69
N PRO A 22 -0.89 -11.06 -26.83
CA PRO A 22 -1.48 -11.73 -25.69
C PRO A 22 -0.67 -12.97 -25.30
N ASP A 23 0.64 -12.84 -25.07
CA ASP A 23 1.54 -14.01 -25.00
C ASP A 23 2.20 -14.27 -23.63
N ALA A 24 1.72 -13.68 -22.53
CA ALA A 24 2.08 -14.23 -21.21
C ALA A 24 1.19 -15.46 -20.92
N PRO A 25 1.74 -16.64 -20.55
CA PRO A 25 0.96 -17.77 -20.06
C PRO A 25 0.02 -17.31 -18.93
N VAL A 26 -1.16 -17.92 -18.84
CA VAL A 26 -2.14 -17.61 -17.77
C VAL A 26 -1.47 -17.70 -16.40
N ASP A 27 -0.60 -18.68 -16.19
CA ASP A 27 0.17 -18.85 -14.96
C ASP A 27 1.13 -17.68 -14.67
N ALA A 28 1.78 -17.10 -15.68
CA ALA A 28 2.67 -15.95 -15.52
C ALA A 28 1.90 -14.65 -15.18
N ARG A 29 0.66 -14.51 -15.69
CA ARG A 29 -0.25 -13.40 -15.32
C ARG A 29 -0.78 -13.56 -13.90
N ILE A 30 -1.01 -14.80 -13.47
CA ILE A 30 -1.42 -15.15 -12.10
C ILE A 30 -0.25 -14.94 -11.12
N GLU A 31 0.99 -15.18 -11.54
CA GLU A 31 2.18 -15.02 -10.70
C GLU A 31 2.57 -13.55 -10.46
N HIS A 32 2.21 -12.65 -11.38
CA HIS A 32 2.44 -11.20 -11.26
C HIS A 32 1.27 -10.43 -10.62
N ASP A 33 0.18 -11.11 -10.25
CA ASP A 33 -0.99 -10.48 -9.62
C ASP A 33 -0.63 -9.98 -8.19
N PRO A 34 -0.64 -8.65 -7.94
CA PRO A 34 -0.21 -8.10 -6.66
C PRO A 34 -1.14 -8.49 -5.51
N GLU A 35 -2.45 -8.60 -5.75
CA GLU A 35 -3.43 -9.04 -4.76
C GLU A 35 -3.19 -10.50 -4.36
N ARG A 36 -2.96 -11.39 -5.34
CA ARG A 36 -2.64 -12.80 -5.06
C ARG A 36 -1.34 -12.94 -4.29
N ARG A 37 -0.30 -12.18 -4.64
CA ARG A 37 0.98 -12.17 -3.92
C ARG A 37 0.80 -11.77 -2.46
N ALA A 38 0.00 -10.73 -2.18
CA ALA A 38 -0.32 -10.33 -0.81
C ALA A 38 -1.03 -11.44 -0.03
N LEU A 39 -2.06 -12.05 -0.62
CA LEU A 39 -2.83 -13.13 0.02
C LEU A 39 -1.97 -14.38 0.26
N ALA A 40 -1.13 -14.76 -0.69
CA ALA A 40 -0.21 -15.89 -0.54
C ALA A 40 0.79 -15.63 0.59
N ALA A 41 1.38 -14.44 0.64
CA ALA A 41 2.33 -14.08 1.69
C ALA A 41 1.68 -14.05 3.09
N LEU A 42 0.44 -13.58 3.19
CA LEU A 42 -0.34 -13.67 4.43
C LEU A 42 -0.59 -15.13 4.82
N ALA A 43 -1.05 -15.97 3.89
CA ALA A 43 -1.29 -17.38 4.14
C ALA A 43 -0.04 -18.15 4.61
N GLU A 44 1.15 -17.74 4.13
CA GLU A 44 2.43 -18.30 4.57
C GLU A 44 2.88 -17.78 5.94
N ARG A 45 2.64 -16.50 6.26
CA ARG A 45 3.13 -15.87 7.50
C ARG A 45 2.22 -16.06 8.70
N LEU A 46 0.91 -16.00 8.52
CA LEU A 46 -0.05 -16.05 9.64
C LEU A 46 0.08 -17.32 10.50
N PRO A 47 0.26 -18.55 9.94
CA PRO A 47 0.41 -19.76 10.74
C PRO A 47 1.69 -19.80 11.59
N LEU A 48 2.65 -18.90 11.34
CA LEU A 48 3.89 -18.79 12.10
C LEU A 48 3.74 -17.92 13.36
N LEU A 49 2.60 -17.24 13.52
CA LEU A 49 2.31 -16.53 14.76
C LEU A 49 2.16 -17.54 15.91
N PRO A 50 2.58 -17.17 17.13
CA PRO A 50 2.26 -17.94 18.32
C PRO A 50 0.74 -18.13 18.47
N GLU A 51 0.31 -19.27 19.03
CA GLU A 51 -1.11 -19.55 19.31
C GLU A 51 -1.79 -18.42 20.12
N ARG A 52 -1.02 -17.77 20.99
CA ARG A 52 -1.41 -16.54 21.68
C ARG A 52 -0.54 -15.40 21.18
N HIS A 53 -1.12 -14.53 20.36
CA HIS A 53 -0.49 -13.30 19.89
C HIS A 53 -1.37 -12.09 20.21
N THR A 54 -0.76 -10.90 20.21
CA THR A 54 -1.47 -9.63 20.35
C THR A 54 -1.86 -9.07 18.99
N PRO A 55 -2.85 -8.16 18.93
CA PRO A 55 -3.20 -7.45 17.69
C PRO A 55 -1.99 -6.75 17.05
N ASP A 56 -1.09 -6.16 17.85
CA ASP A 56 0.15 -5.54 17.37
C ASP A 56 1.04 -6.54 16.61
N GLN A 57 1.13 -7.79 17.10
CA GLN A 57 1.93 -8.83 16.44
C GLN A 57 1.30 -9.25 15.10
N SER A 58 -0.02 -9.34 15.03
CA SER A 58 -0.74 -9.59 13.77
C SER A 58 -0.54 -8.45 12.77
N LEU A 59 -0.67 -7.19 13.22
CA LEU A 59 -0.46 -6.03 12.37
C LEU A 59 1.01 -5.83 11.98
N GLN A 60 1.97 -6.26 12.81
CA GLN A 60 3.39 -6.23 12.47
C GLN A 60 3.68 -7.11 11.24
N ILE A 61 3.03 -8.27 11.09
CA ILE A 61 3.14 -9.09 9.89
C ILE A 61 2.71 -8.31 8.65
N VAL A 62 1.62 -7.54 8.74
CA VAL A 62 1.12 -6.74 7.62
C VAL A 62 2.17 -5.73 7.17
N VAL A 63 2.79 -5.01 8.11
CA VAL A 63 3.83 -4.01 7.79
C VAL A 63 5.08 -4.66 7.22
N ASP A 64 5.52 -5.78 7.81
CA ASP A 64 6.68 -6.52 7.35
C ASP A 64 6.49 -7.02 5.91
N LEU A 65 5.31 -7.55 5.59
CA LEU A 65 4.95 -8.00 4.25
C LEU A 65 4.85 -6.84 3.27
N ALA A 66 4.22 -5.72 3.66
CA ALA A 66 4.12 -4.55 2.80
C ALA A 66 5.51 -4.04 2.38
N ARG A 67 6.43 -3.94 3.34
CA ARG A 67 7.83 -3.56 3.08
C ARG A 67 8.52 -4.58 2.16
N ALA A 68 8.46 -5.86 2.51
CA ALA A 68 9.17 -6.91 1.80
C ALA A 68 8.69 -7.09 0.36
N LEU A 69 7.38 -7.03 0.11
CA LEU A 69 6.81 -7.32 -1.20
C LEU A 69 6.92 -6.15 -2.19
N THR A 70 7.00 -4.92 -1.69
CA THR A 70 7.23 -3.70 -2.50
C THR A 70 8.71 -3.38 -2.69
N GLY A 71 9.60 -4.05 -1.95
CA GLY A 71 11.02 -3.70 -1.91
C GLY A 71 11.28 -2.34 -1.26
N ALA A 72 10.37 -1.88 -0.40
CA ALA A 72 10.54 -0.62 0.30
C ALA A 72 11.60 -0.73 1.40
N ARG A 73 12.28 0.39 1.66
CA ARG A 73 13.25 0.53 2.73
C ARG A 73 12.53 0.60 4.07
N TYR A 74 11.43 1.34 4.15
CA TYR A 74 10.64 1.50 5.37
C TYR A 74 9.16 1.18 5.12
N GLY A 75 8.50 0.69 6.17
CA GLY A 75 7.06 0.49 6.20
C GLY A 75 6.47 0.91 7.53
N ALA A 76 5.22 1.35 7.54
CA ALA A 76 4.51 1.66 8.77
C ALA A 76 3.01 1.46 8.65
N LEU A 77 2.39 1.09 9.76
CA LEU A 77 0.94 1.04 9.94
C LEU A 77 0.57 1.79 11.20
N ALA A 78 -0.41 2.68 11.08
CA ALA A 78 -0.99 3.38 12.23
C ALA A 78 -2.45 2.96 12.40
N VAL A 79 -2.85 2.70 13.64
CA VAL A 79 -4.25 2.54 14.06
C VAL A 79 -4.66 3.82 14.78
N THR A 80 -5.84 4.35 14.47
CA THR A 80 -6.37 5.58 15.04
C THR A 80 -7.71 5.38 15.74
N ASP A 81 -7.96 6.12 16.82
CA ASP A 81 -9.26 6.24 17.45
C ASP A 81 -10.23 7.10 16.60
N ARG A 82 -11.52 7.21 16.97
CA ARG A 82 -12.50 8.01 16.20
C ARG A 82 -12.24 9.52 16.24
N ALA A 83 -11.44 9.96 17.20
CA ALA A 83 -10.97 11.33 17.32
C ALA A 83 -9.60 11.50 16.66
N ASP A 84 -9.23 10.56 15.78
CA ASP A 84 -8.08 10.68 14.92
C ASP A 84 -6.73 10.66 15.68
N ARG A 85 -6.72 10.11 16.91
CA ARG A 85 -5.49 9.94 17.70
C ARG A 85 -4.88 8.57 17.43
N VAL A 86 -3.57 8.51 17.23
CA VAL A 86 -2.86 7.24 17.05
C VAL A 86 -2.87 6.45 18.36
N GLU A 87 -3.39 5.23 18.30
CA GLU A 87 -3.46 4.27 19.41
C GLU A 87 -2.60 3.02 19.17
N GLY A 88 -2.22 2.76 17.92
CA GLY A 88 -1.28 1.70 17.54
C GLY A 88 -0.33 2.15 16.44
N PHE A 89 0.94 1.73 16.51
CA PHE A 89 1.93 2.09 15.51
C PHE A 89 2.99 1.00 15.33
N MET A 90 3.00 0.37 14.17
CA MET A 90 3.92 -0.68 13.77
C MET A 90 4.83 -0.14 12.68
N VAL A 91 6.10 -0.53 12.69
CA VAL A 91 7.09 -0.10 11.70
C VAL A 91 7.95 -1.27 11.24
N ALA A 92 8.46 -1.18 10.01
CA ALA A 92 9.44 -2.11 9.46
C ALA A 92 10.58 -1.35 8.80
N GLY A 93 11.79 -1.93 8.83
CA GLY A 93 12.98 -1.35 8.19
C GLY A 93 13.75 -0.32 9.03
N LEU A 94 13.36 -0.14 10.30
CA LEU A 94 14.09 0.68 11.27
C LEU A 94 14.77 -0.21 12.31
N GLU A 95 16.01 0.09 12.67
CA GLU A 95 16.65 -0.56 13.80
C GLU A 95 16.01 -0.11 15.13
N SER A 96 16.05 -0.95 16.16
CA SER A 96 15.44 -0.64 17.46
C SER A 96 15.94 0.68 18.07
N LYS A 97 17.19 1.06 17.80
CA LYS A 97 17.76 2.34 18.25
C LYS A 97 17.19 3.55 17.50
N GLU A 98 16.80 3.38 16.25
CA GLU A 98 16.17 4.43 15.43
C GLU A 98 14.71 4.60 15.83
N LEU A 99 14.00 3.49 16.05
CA LEU A 99 12.62 3.50 16.53
C LEU A 99 12.48 4.19 17.90
N MET A 100 13.39 3.91 18.84
CA MET A 100 13.42 4.57 20.16
C MET A 100 13.67 6.08 20.08
N ARG A 101 14.21 6.58 18.96
CA ARG A 101 14.42 8.01 18.70
C ARG A 101 13.25 8.67 17.99
N LEU A 102 12.34 7.90 17.38
CA LEU A 102 11.08 8.39 16.85
C LEU A 102 10.15 8.70 18.03
N ARG A 103 10.19 9.96 18.49
CA ARG A 103 9.56 10.41 19.73
C ARG A 103 8.02 10.36 19.69
N THR A 104 7.40 10.29 18.51
CA THR A 104 5.95 10.31 18.37
C THR A 104 5.54 9.69 17.03
N PRO A 105 4.48 8.85 16.99
CA PRO A 105 3.89 8.43 15.72
C PRO A 105 3.38 9.63 14.92
N PRO A 106 3.26 9.50 13.59
CA PRO A 106 2.72 10.57 12.75
C PRO A 106 1.33 10.97 13.24
N GLN A 107 1.13 12.26 13.49
CA GLN A 107 -0.13 12.79 14.02
C GLN A 107 -1.23 12.93 12.94
N GLY A 108 -1.08 12.20 11.82
CA GLY A 108 -1.95 12.26 10.64
C GLY A 108 -2.06 13.65 9.99
N HIS A 109 -0.99 14.44 10.08
CA HIS A 109 -0.80 15.66 9.30
C HIS A 109 0.17 15.37 8.14
N GLY A 110 0.10 16.16 7.06
CA GLY A 110 1.05 16.08 5.95
C GLY A 110 0.56 15.27 4.74
N PRO A 111 1.46 14.66 3.96
CA PRO A 111 1.12 13.92 2.73
C PRO A 111 0.09 12.80 2.95
N LEU A 112 0.16 12.11 4.11
CA LEU A 112 -0.76 11.06 4.51
C LEU A 112 -2.12 11.58 5.03
N GLY A 113 -2.25 12.89 5.27
CA GLY A 113 -3.49 13.46 5.80
C GLY A 113 -4.69 13.29 4.86
N SER A 114 -4.45 13.25 3.54
CA SER A 114 -5.52 13.03 2.55
C SER A 114 -6.17 11.65 2.64
N LEU A 115 -5.42 10.61 3.08
CA LEU A 115 -5.98 9.28 3.35
C LEU A 115 -7.06 9.31 4.43
N ARG A 116 -7.05 10.31 5.31
CA ARG A 116 -8.08 10.47 6.35
C ARG A 116 -9.32 11.16 5.80
N ASP A 117 -9.11 12.12 4.90
CA ASP A 117 -10.15 12.99 4.36
C ASP A 117 -11.10 12.22 3.42
N ASP A 118 -10.56 11.48 2.44
CA ASP A 118 -11.36 10.77 1.44
C ASP A 118 -11.01 9.27 1.30
N GLY A 119 -10.01 8.80 2.05
CA GLY A 119 -9.54 7.41 2.04
C GLY A 119 -9.03 6.91 0.70
N ARG A 120 -8.73 7.82 -0.24
CA ARG A 120 -8.13 7.46 -1.52
C ARG A 120 -6.64 7.19 -1.36
N PRO A 121 -6.12 6.13 -1.99
CA PRO A 121 -4.69 5.87 -2.00
C PRO A 121 -3.87 7.08 -2.45
N VAL A 122 -2.69 7.21 -1.86
CA VAL A 122 -1.73 8.25 -2.19
C VAL A 122 -0.45 7.65 -2.70
N ARG A 123 0.16 8.30 -3.68
CA ARG A 123 1.44 7.89 -4.26
C ARG A 123 2.24 9.11 -4.67
N PHE A 124 3.39 9.28 -4.04
CA PHE A 124 4.27 10.43 -4.20
C PHE A 124 5.66 9.94 -4.62
N GLU A 125 6.24 10.56 -5.64
CA GLU A 125 7.65 10.36 -6.01
C GLU A 125 8.58 11.12 -5.04
N ASP A 126 8.10 12.26 -4.54
CA ASP A 126 8.79 13.08 -3.55
C ASP A 126 7.79 13.76 -2.60
N VAL A 127 7.70 13.26 -1.37
CA VAL A 127 6.84 13.79 -0.32
C VAL A 127 7.24 15.18 0.14
N GLN A 128 8.50 15.60 -0.06
CA GLN A 128 8.97 16.93 0.34
C GLN A 128 8.41 18.03 -0.56
N GLN A 129 8.00 17.70 -1.78
CA GLN A 129 7.36 18.63 -2.71
C GLN A 129 5.86 18.81 -2.43
N HIS A 130 5.27 18.03 -1.52
CA HIS A 130 3.86 18.13 -1.21
C HIS A 130 3.56 19.44 -0.46
N ALA A 131 2.49 20.16 -0.85
CA ALA A 131 2.16 21.48 -0.28
C ALA A 131 1.91 21.47 1.24
N LYS A 132 1.50 20.31 1.78
CA LYS A 132 1.33 20.10 3.23
C LYS A 132 2.56 19.45 3.89
N ALA A 133 3.71 19.38 3.23
CA ALA A 133 4.92 18.84 3.85
C ALA A 133 5.43 19.80 4.93
N PHE A 134 5.65 19.30 6.14
CA PHE A 134 6.16 20.09 7.27
C PHE A 134 7.61 19.74 7.62
N GLY A 135 8.29 18.99 6.74
CA GLY A 135 9.59 18.38 7.01
C GLY A 135 9.51 17.20 7.97
N PHE A 136 10.67 16.61 8.25
CA PHE A 136 10.79 15.47 9.17
C PHE A 136 11.26 15.93 10.56
N PRO A 137 10.68 15.40 11.65
CA PRO A 137 11.17 15.68 13.00
C PRO A 137 12.64 15.28 13.17
N SER A 138 13.32 15.85 14.17
CA SER A 138 14.70 15.46 14.48
C SER A 138 14.84 13.95 14.67
N HIS A 139 15.86 13.35 14.06
CA HIS A 139 16.15 11.91 14.05
C HIS A 139 15.21 11.02 13.25
N HIS A 140 14.21 11.59 12.58
CA HIS A 140 13.44 10.84 11.59
C HIS A 140 14.27 10.71 10.30
N PRO A 141 14.35 9.51 9.69
CA PRO A 141 15.02 9.35 8.41
C PRO A 141 14.39 10.25 7.35
N GLU A 142 15.22 10.87 6.51
CA GLU A 142 14.69 11.55 5.33
C GLU A 142 14.13 10.50 4.36
N MET A 143 12.89 10.71 3.95
CA MET A 143 12.17 9.87 2.99
C MET A 143 11.71 10.73 1.82
N SER A 144 11.64 10.16 0.62
CA SER A 144 11.19 10.86 -0.59
C SER A 144 9.98 10.18 -1.22
N ALA A 145 10.10 8.93 -1.66
CA ALA A 145 9.01 8.24 -2.33
C ALA A 145 8.07 7.61 -1.29
N LEU A 146 6.75 7.69 -1.51
CA LEU A 146 5.75 7.13 -0.61
C LEU A 146 4.57 6.57 -1.40
N VAL A 147 4.07 5.41 -0.99
CA VAL A 147 2.73 4.93 -1.33
C VAL A 147 1.99 4.55 -0.06
N GLY A 148 0.72 4.93 0.05
CA GLY A 148 -0.09 4.70 1.25
C GLY A 148 -1.56 4.48 0.93
N VAL A 149 -2.21 3.66 1.75
CA VAL A 149 -3.62 3.29 1.64
C VAL A 149 -4.30 3.43 3.00
N ALA A 150 -5.60 3.75 2.98
CA ALA A 150 -6.40 3.84 4.19
C ALA A 150 -6.82 2.44 4.66
N ILE A 151 -6.92 2.27 5.98
CA ILE A 151 -7.51 1.08 6.60
C ILE A 151 -8.91 1.44 7.04
N TRP A 152 -9.90 0.84 6.37
CA TRP A 152 -11.32 1.09 6.60
C TRP A 152 -11.88 0.04 7.53
N VAL A 153 -12.64 0.42 8.56
CA VAL A 153 -13.42 -0.50 9.39
C VAL A 153 -14.83 0.05 9.49
N ASN A 154 -15.84 -0.76 9.15
CA ASN A 154 -17.25 -0.38 9.22
C ASN A 154 -17.58 0.97 8.53
N GLY A 155 -16.90 1.27 7.42
CA GLY A 155 -17.11 2.49 6.64
C GLY A 155 -16.40 3.74 7.17
N GLU A 156 -15.60 3.62 8.23
CA GLU A 156 -14.77 4.69 8.78
C GLU A 156 -13.28 4.39 8.55
N VAL A 157 -12.47 5.41 8.25
CA VAL A 157 -11.01 5.26 8.23
C VAL A 157 -10.52 5.14 9.68
N ARG A 158 -9.89 4.01 10.02
CA ARG A 158 -9.34 3.71 11.35
C ARG A 158 -7.82 3.60 11.37
N GLY A 159 -7.17 3.93 10.26
CA GLY A 159 -5.72 3.80 10.15
C GLY A 159 -5.21 3.99 8.74
N ALA A 160 -3.91 3.78 8.59
CA ALA A 160 -3.24 3.80 7.30
C ALA A 160 -2.08 2.81 7.28
N LEU A 161 -1.86 2.19 6.13
CA LEU A 161 -0.67 1.39 5.81
C LEU A 161 0.11 2.13 4.72
N TYR A 162 1.40 2.34 4.91
CA TYR A 162 2.25 2.99 3.92
C TYR A 162 3.67 2.47 3.96
N VAL A 163 4.36 2.63 2.83
CA VAL A 163 5.77 2.30 2.68
C VAL A 163 6.51 3.47 2.03
N THR A 164 7.81 3.56 2.29
CA THR A 164 8.64 4.63 1.74
C THR A 164 9.95 4.10 1.16
N ASP A 165 10.39 4.77 0.10
CA ASP A 165 11.66 4.61 -0.60
C ASP A 165 11.98 3.18 -1.02
N ARG A 166 11.88 2.85 -2.31
CA ARG A 166 12.30 1.53 -2.78
C ARG A 166 13.82 1.37 -2.69
N GLU A 167 14.28 0.18 -2.31
CA GLU A 167 15.72 -0.15 -2.27
C GLU A 167 16.35 -0.12 -3.68
N ASP A 168 15.55 -0.34 -4.72
CA ASP A 168 15.96 -0.25 -6.14
C ASP A 168 15.93 1.19 -6.71
N GLY A 169 15.51 2.18 -5.90
CA GLY A 169 15.40 3.58 -6.28
C GLY A 169 14.29 3.89 -7.29
N GLN A 170 13.42 2.94 -7.62
CA GLN A 170 12.29 3.18 -8.50
C GLN A 170 11.15 3.91 -7.77
N ALA A 171 10.25 4.53 -8.55
CA ALA A 171 9.00 5.03 -8.02
C ALA A 171 8.04 3.87 -7.72
N PHE A 172 7.17 4.05 -6.72
CA PHE A 172 6.05 3.13 -6.51
C PHE A 172 5.05 3.22 -7.66
N ASP A 173 4.38 2.12 -7.98
CA ASP A 173 3.40 2.03 -9.06
C ASP A 173 2.00 1.61 -8.57
N ARG A 174 1.13 1.20 -9.51
CA ARG A 174 -0.24 0.76 -9.21
C ARG A 174 -0.29 -0.65 -8.61
N ASP A 175 0.70 -1.49 -8.89
CA ASP A 175 0.75 -2.84 -8.37
C ASP A 175 1.17 -2.80 -6.89
N ASP A 176 2.10 -1.89 -6.53
CA ASP A 176 2.42 -1.59 -5.13
C ASP A 176 1.17 -1.12 -4.36
N GLU A 177 0.37 -0.23 -4.94
CA GLU A 177 -0.87 0.27 -4.34
C GLU A 177 -1.92 -0.83 -4.11
N ARG A 178 -2.13 -1.70 -5.11
CA ARG A 178 -3.07 -2.84 -5.01
C ARG A 178 -2.63 -3.87 -3.98
N LEU A 179 -1.33 -4.13 -3.93
CA LEU A 179 -0.72 -4.99 -2.93
C LEU A 179 -0.98 -4.44 -1.52
N LEU A 180 -0.68 -3.16 -1.29
CA LEU A 180 -0.94 -2.49 -0.02
C LEU A 180 -2.43 -2.51 0.32
N THR A 181 -3.31 -2.28 -0.65
CA THR A 181 -4.77 -2.30 -0.45
C THR A 181 -5.26 -3.66 0.05
N THR A 182 -4.72 -4.75 -0.51
CA THR A 182 -5.04 -6.12 -0.09
C THR A 182 -4.58 -6.40 1.34
N LEU A 183 -3.36 -5.97 1.67
CA LEU A 183 -2.81 -6.07 3.03
C LEU A 183 -3.61 -5.21 4.04
N ALA A 184 -4.02 -4.01 3.65
CA ALA A 184 -4.86 -3.13 4.47
C ALA A 184 -6.25 -3.71 4.73
N ALA A 185 -6.83 -4.46 3.77
CA ALA A 185 -8.08 -5.17 3.99
C ALA A 185 -7.94 -6.27 5.06
N HIS A 186 -6.80 -6.95 5.14
CA HIS A 186 -6.53 -7.88 6.24
C HIS A 186 -6.33 -7.16 7.58
N ALA A 187 -5.58 -6.06 7.59
CA ALA A 187 -5.42 -5.22 8.77
C ALA A 187 -6.77 -4.68 9.30
N SER A 188 -7.70 -4.33 8.41
CA SER A 188 -9.07 -3.97 8.78
C SER A 188 -9.73 -5.05 9.64
N THR A 189 -9.63 -6.32 9.25
CA THR A 189 -10.24 -7.42 10.02
C THR A 189 -9.61 -7.52 11.41
N ILE A 190 -8.28 -7.43 11.52
CA ILE A 190 -7.58 -7.48 12.82
C ILE A 190 -8.04 -6.33 13.71
N ILE A 191 -8.10 -5.10 13.18
CA ILE A 191 -8.54 -3.92 13.94
C ILE A 191 -10.00 -4.08 14.38
N GLU A 192 -10.85 -4.59 13.51
CA GLU A 192 -12.27 -4.81 13.82
C GLU A 192 -12.47 -5.84 14.94
N THR A 193 -11.73 -6.95 14.93
CA THR A 193 -12.02 -8.10 15.79
C THR A 193 -11.16 -8.21 17.04
N GLU A 194 -9.98 -7.57 17.05
CA GLU A 194 -8.99 -7.78 18.11
C GLU A 194 -8.50 -6.49 18.76
N TRP A 195 -8.68 -5.33 18.14
CA TRP A 195 -8.11 -4.06 18.63
C TRP A 195 -9.03 -3.30 19.59
N TYR A 196 -10.34 -3.35 19.36
CA TYR A 196 -11.38 -2.72 20.20
C TYR A 196 -11.97 -3.71 21.22
#